data_AF-A0A428Z9N1-F1
#
_entry.id   AF-A0A428Z9N1-F1
#
_cell.length_a   1.000
_cell.length_b   1.000
_cell.length_c   1.000
_cell.angle_alpha   90.00
_cell.angle_beta   90.00
_cell.angle_gamma   90.00
#
_symmetry.space_group_name_H-M   'P 1'
#
loop_
_entity.id
_entity.type
_entity.pdbx_description
1 polymer ?
#
loop_
_entity_poly.entity_id
_entity_poly.type
_entity_poly.pdbx_seq_one_letter_code
_entity_poly.pdbx_strand_id
1 'polypeptide(L)'
;MSMQVRVDFNPHDAVPEVLCLIVPAPTGVVYENRCGGQACLQNSLEGYLVVVGRATPFVDFFAKFDGRPPQRWSPDDLDHLQRLIREKVVYFVAEIEFESRVLLSLDFDRLDDLTEAWIPVRAGDQAAVLVFANSA
;
A
#
# COMPACT_ATOMS: atom_id res chain seq x y z
N MET A 1 12.23 -13.35 23.80
CA MET A 1 11.97 -12.33 22.77
C MET A 1 12.42 -12.91 21.45
N SER A 2 11.51 -13.19 20.51
CA SER A 2 11.91 -13.49 19.14
C SER A 2 12.46 -12.21 18.52
N MET A 3 13.55 -12.34 17.75
CA MET A 3 14.17 -11.21 17.05
C MET A 3 13.27 -10.83 15.86
N GLN A 4 12.88 -9.56 15.75
CA GLN A 4 12.17 -9.04 14.59
C GLN A 4 13.17 -8.49 13.57
N VAL A 5 13.01 -8.88 12.31
CA VAL A 5 13.75 -8.28 11.19
C VAL A 5 12.99 -7.05 10.72
N ARG A 6 13.65 -5.90 10.67
CA ARG A 6 13.08 -4.66 10.15
C ARG A 6 13.59 -4.39 8.75
N VAL A 7 12.68 -4.14 7.81
CA VAL A 7 12.99 -3.88 6.41
C VAL A 7 12.50 -2.47 6.08
N ASP A 8 13.42 -1.58 5.74
CA ASP A 8 13.06 -0.30 5.12
C ASP A 8 12.64 -0.58 3.67
N PHE A 9 11.37 -0.35 3.37
CA PHE A 9 10.81 -0.53 2.03
C PHE A 9 11.17 0.64 1.10
N ASN A 10 11.48 1.82 1.65
CA ASN A 10 11.84 3.02 0.90
C ASN A 10 13.21 3.58 1.34
N PRO A 11 14.29 2.78 1.17
CA PRO A 11 15.63 3.33 1.23
C PRO A 11 15.80 4.41 0.16
N HIS A 12 16.72 5.34 0.36
CA HIS A 12 16.93 6.50 -0.52
C HIS A 12 17.12 6.16 -2.03
N ASP A 13 17.49 4.91 -2.34
CA ASP A 13 17.72 4.38 -3.70
C ASP A 13 16.62 3.39 -4.16
N ALA A 14 15.46 3.36 -3.52
CA ALA A 14 14.37 2.44 -3.86
C ALA A 14 13.82 2.69 -5.27
N VAL A 15 13.45 1.62 -5.98
CA VAL A 15 12.85 1.71 -7.32
C VAL A 15 11.44 2.31 -7.18
N PRO A 16 11.19 3.56 -7.63
CA PRO A 16 9.94 4.26 -7.36
C PRO A 16 8.74 3.68 -8.12
N GLU A 17 8.99 2.75 -9.05
CA GLU A 17 7.98 2.22 -9.96
C GLU A 17 7.27 0.97 -9.46
N VAL A 18 7.69 0.37 -8.34
CA VAL A 18 7.12 -0.90 -7.86
C VAL A 18 6.02 -0.65 -6.84
N LEU A 19 4.85 -1.24 -7.08
CA LEU A 19 3.77 -1.30 -6.11
C LEU A 19 3.78 -2.66 -5.42
N CYS A 20 3.82 -2.63 -4.10
CA CYS A 20 3.76 -3.83 -3.26
C CYS A 20 2.52 -3.83 -2.36
N LEU A 21 2.12 -5.02 -1.93
CA LEU A 21 1.10 -5.28 -0.93
C LEU A 21 1.77 -5.92 0.28
N ILE A 22 1.57 -5.36 1.47
CA ILE A 22 1.91 -6.01 2.73
C ILE A 22 0.66 -6.72 3.24
N VAL A 23 0.72 -8.05 3.30
CA VAL A 23 -0.34 -8.92 3.81
C VAL A 23 0.00 -9.26 5.27
N PRO A 24 -0.80 -8.83 6.27
CA PRO A 24 -0.50 -9.05 7.68
C PRO A 24 -0.36 -10.53 8.03
N ALA A 25 0.73 -10.89 8.69
CA ALA A 25 0.99 -12.23 9.19
C ALA A 25 2.11 -12.19 10.24
N PRO A 26 2.14 -13.11 11.23
CA PRO A 26 3.16 -13.16 12.28
C PRO A 26 4.46 -13.80 11.75
N THR A 27 5.13 -13.14 10.81
CA THR A 27 6.32 -13.66 10.10
C THR A 27 7.63 -13.36 10.83
N GLY A 28 7.62 -12.45 11.80
CA GLY A 28 8.80 -11.84 12.41
C GLY A 28 9.46 -10.77 11.54
N VAL A 29 8.90 -10.44 10.35
CA VAL A 29 9.41 -9.43 9.42
C VAL A 29 8.49 -8.23 9.40
N VAL A 30 9.01 -7.08 9.84
CA VAL A 30 8.30 -5.80 9.87
C VAL A 30 8.81 -4.91 8.75
N TYR A 31 7.92 -4.51 7.85
CA TYR A 31 8.22 -3.52 6.81
C TYR A 31 7.94 -2.13 7.34
N GLU A 32 8.89 -1.23 7.21
CA GLU A 32 8.76 0.18 7.54
C GLU A 32 8.74 0.97 6.23
N ASN A 33 7.86 1.97 6.14
CA ASN A 33 7.80 2.84 4.97
C ASN A 33 7.67 4.30 5.39
N ARG A 34 8.47 5.17 4.78
CA ARG A 34 8.19 6.60 4.77
C ARG A 34 6.98 6.87 3.89
N CYS A 35 6.09 7.75 4.33
CA CYS A 35 4.83 8.00 3.68
C CYS A 35 4.35 9.46 3.87
N GLY A 36 3.32 9.85 3.13
CA GLY A 36 2.71 11.19 3.21
C GLY A 36 3.54 12.31 2.61
N GLY A 37 4.32 12.01 1.57
CA GLY A 37 5.11 12.99 0.83
C GLY A 37 6.02 13.76 1.76
N GLN A 38 5.87 15.08 1.78
CA GLN A 38 6.69 15.99 2.59
C GLN A 38 6.38 15.97 4.10
N ALA A 39 5.29 15.32 4.52
CA ALA A 39 5.04 15.12 5.95
C ALA A 39 6.01 14.09 6.56
N CYS A 40 6.64 13.25 5.72
CA CYS A 40 7.62 12.25 6.12
C CYS A 40 7.14 11.38 7.29
N LEU A 41 5.86 10.98 7.26
CA LEU A 41 5.30 10.04 8.21
C LEU A 41 6.02 8.69 8.08
N GLN A 42 5.98 7.89 9.14
CA GLN A 42 6.58 6.56 9.13
C GLN A 42 5.57 5.55 9.66
N ASN A 43 5.17 4.63 8.80
CA ASN A 43 4.26 3.53 9.13
C ASN A 43 5.00 2.20 9.03
N SER A 44 4.48 1.19 9.75
CA SER A 44 5.06 -0.15 9.71
C SER A 44 4.02 -1.25 9.86
N LEU A 45 4.26 -2.40 9.25
CA LEU A 45 3.38 -3.56 9.29
C LEU A 45 4.20 -4.85 9.17
N GLU A 46 3.90 -5.82 10.04
CA GLU A 46 4.45 -7.17 9.97
C GLU A 46 3.67 -8.02 8.96
N GLY A 47 4.37 -8.79 8.13
CA GLY A 47 3.68 -9.66 7.18
C GLY A 47 4.52 -10.21 6.04
N TYR A 48 3.84 -10.52 4.94
CA TYR A 48 4.44 -10.87 3.65
C TYR A 48 4.37 -9.67 2.70
N LEU A 49 5.45 -9.39 1.97
CA LEU A 49 5.49 -8.38 0.93
C LEU A 49 5.34 -9.04 -0.45
N VAL A 50 4.37 -8.59 -1.23
CA VAL A 50 4.05 -9.12 -2.56
C VAL A 50 4.12 -7.99 -3.57
N VAL A 51 4.81 -8.17 -4.70
CA VAL A 51 4.78 -7.22 -5.81
C VAL A 51 3.45 -7.38 -6.56
N VAL A 52 2.68 -6.31 -6.68
CA VAL A 52 1.29 -6.37 -7.20
C VAL A 52 1.03 -5.41 -8.36
N GLY A 53 2.05 -4.71 -8.84
CA GLY A 53 1.95 -3.90 -10.05
C GLY A 53 2.98 -2.77 -10.11
N ARG A 54 2.62 -1.75 -10.90
CA ARG A 54 3.39 -0.51 -11.03
C ARG A 54 2.81 0.57 -10.12
N ALA A 55 3.69 1.32 -9.47
CA ALA A 55 3.33 2.41 -8.58
C ALA A 55 2.97 3.70 -9.33
N THR A 56 3.41 3.87 -10.59
CA THR A 56 3.21 5.11 -11.38
C THR A 56 1.78 5.68 -11.31
N PRO A 57 0.70 4.89 -11.49
CA PRO A 57 -0.66 5.44 -11.41
C PRO A 57 -1.03 6.00 -10.02
N PHE A 58 -0.44 5.45 -8.97
CA PHE A 58 -0.64 5.90 -7.59
C PHE A 58 0.21 7.13 -7.30
N VAL A 59 1.48 7.14 -7.73
CA VAL A 59 2.34 8.32 -7.68
C VAL A 59 1.65 9.50 -8.37
N ASP A 60 1.13 9.31 -9.59
CA ASP A 60 0.40 10.35 -10.33
C ASP A 60 -0.87 10.81 -9.59
N PHE A 61 -1.59 9.87 -8.96
CA PHE A 61 -2.77 10.21 -8.16
C PHE A 61 -2.42 11.08 -6.95
N PHE A 62 -1.33 10.78 -6.24
CA PHE A 62 -0.91 11.54 -5.06
C PHE A 62 -0.16 12.84 -5.40
N ALA A 63 0.43 12.93 -6.60
CA ALA A 63 1.10 14.14 -7.08
C ALA A 63 0.15 15.35 -7.16
N LYS A 64 -1.16 15.15 -7.40
CA LYS A 64 -2.14 16.24 -7.38
C LYS A 64 -2.33 16.90 -6.01
N PHE A 65 -1.81 16.27 -4.95
CA PHE A 65 -1.79 16.80 -3.59
C PHE A 65 -0.37 17.20 -3.14
N ASP A 66 0.59 17.33 -4.06
CA ASP A 66 2.01 17.55 -3.75
C ASP A 66 2.57 16.49 -2.76
N GLY A 67 2.07 15.25 -2.87
CA GLY A 67 2.36 14.15 -1.96
C GLY A 67 1.77 14.28 -0.56
N ARG A 68 1.16 15.43 -0.23
CA ARG A 68 0.56 15.68 1.08
C ARG A 68 -0.88 15.18 1.10
N PRO A 69 -1.22 14.18 1.92
CA PRO A 69 -2.61 13.72 2.02
C PRO A 69 -3.53 14.86 2.47
N PRO A 70 -4.74 14.97 1.90
CA PRO A 70 -5.73 15.90 2.39
C PRO A 70 -6.18 15.50 3.80
N GLN A 71 -6.51 16.49 4.64
CA GLN A 71 -7.09 16.22 5.96
C GLN A 71 -8.46 15.55 5.88
N ARG A 72 -9.17 15.73 4.76
CA ARG A 72 -10.45 15.09 4.47
C ARG A 72 -10.50 14.72 3.00
N TRP A 73 -10.67 13.43 2.74
CA TRP A 73 -10.83 12.90 1.39
C TRP A 73 -12.21 13.26 0.83
N SER A 74 -12.26 13.73 -0.41
CA SER A 74 -13.54 13.90 -1.10
C SER A 74 -14.06 12.54 -1.61
N PRO A 75 -15.39 12.35 -1.74
CA PRO A 75 -15.95 11.14 -2.33
C PRO A 75 -15.37 10.83 -3.72
N ASP A 76 -15.22 11.85 -4.57
CA ASP A 76 -14.66 11.70 -5.92
C ASP A 76 -13.20 11.20 -5.90
N ASP A 77 -12.39 11.65 -4.94
CA ASP A 77 -11.02 11.19 -4.77
C ASP A 77 -10.97 9.73 -4.31
N LEU A 78 -11.83 9.35 -3.37
CA LEU A 78 -11.94 7.97 -2.87
C LEU A 78 -12.42 7.02 -3.97
N ASP A 79 -13.42 7.43 -4.75
CA ASP A 79 -13.93 6.66 -5.88
C ASP A 79 -12.87 6.48 -6.97
N HIS A 80 -12.09 7.54 -7.26
CA HIS A 80 -10.97 7.45 -8.19
C HIS A 80 -9.91 6.47 -7.67
N LEU A 81 -9.49 6.60 -6.40
CA LEU A 81 -8.48 5.70 -5.82
C LEU A 81 -8.97 4.25 -5.80
N GLN A 82 -10.23 4.01 -5.43
CA GLN A 82 -10.88 2.70 -5.45
C GLN A 82 -10.88 2.08 -6.86
N ARG A 83 -11.09 2.89 -7.91
CA ARG A 83 -11.00 2.44 -9.30
C ARG A 83 -9.56 2.10 -9.68
N LEU A 84 -8.58 2.91 -9.31
CA LEU A 84 -7.15 2.62 -9.54
C LEU A 84 -6.74 1.29 -8.89
N ILE A 85 -7.14 1.06 -7.63
CA ILE A 85 -6.87 -0.20 -6.91
C ILE A 85 -7.43 -1.39 -7.72
N ARG A 86 -8.69 -1.32 -8.14
CA ARG A 86 -9.36 -2.40 -8.88
C ARG A 86 -8.73 -2.67 -10.25
N GLU A 87 -8.34 -1.62 -10.97
CA GLU A 87 -7.87 -1.72 -12.35
C GLU A 87 -6.38 -2.02 -12.47
N LYS A 88 -5.56 -1.50 -11.54
CA LYS A 88 -4.10 -1.51 -11.66
C LYS A 88 -3.42 -2.53 -10.77
N VAL A 89 -4.11 -3.01 -9.73
CA VAL A 89 -3.54 -4.03 -8.84
C VAL A 89 -3.88 -5.43 -9.32
N VAL A 90 -2.84 -6.25 -9.38
CA VAL A 90 -2.91 -7.65 -9.77
C VAL A 90 -2.36 -8.48 -8.60
N TYR A 91 -3.26 -9.12 -7.87
CA TYR A 91 -2.93 -9.98 -6.74
C TYR A 91 -3.61 -11.33 -6.91
N PHE A 92 -2.84 -12.40 -6.70
CA PHE A 92 -3.31 -13.78 -6.79
C PHE A 92 -2.95 -14.50 -5.49
N VAL A 93 -3.81 -15.43 -5.10
CA VAL A 93 -3.50 -16.42 -4.07
C VAL A 93 -3.45 -17.78 -4.74
N ALA A 94 -2.44 -18.57 -4.36
CA ALA A 94 -2.33 -19.95 -4.78
C ALA A 94 -3.40 -20.77 -4.06
N GLU A 95 -4.34 -21.33 -4.82
CA GLU A 95 -5.18 -22.44 -4.35
C GLU A 95 -4.60 -23.76 -4.90
N ILE A 96 -4.98 -24.88 -4.29
CA ILE A 96 -4.36 -26.21 -4.52
C ILE A 96 -4.37 -26.61 -6.01
N GLU A 97 -5.35 -26.14 -6.79
CA GLU A 97 -5.52 -26.52 -8.19
C GLU A 97 -5.58 -25.34 -9.18
N PHE A 98 -5.64 -24.09 -8.72
CA PHE A 98 -5.69 -22.89 -9.58
C PHE A 98 -5.22 -21.63 -8.85
N GLU A 99 -4.84 -20.60 -9.61
CA GLU A 99 -4.59 -19.25 -9.09
C GLU A 99 -5.87 -18.42 -9.18
N SER A 100 -6.37 -17.97 -8.03
CA SER A 100 -7.52 -17.07 -7.95
C SER A 100 -7.05 -15.63 -7.90
N ARG A 101 -7.52 -14.79 -8.84
CA ARG A 101 -7.32 -13.34 -8.73
C ARG A 101 -8.18 -12.79 -7.59
N VAL A 102 -7.54 -12.12 -6.64
CA VAL A 102 -8.24 -11.41 -5.57
C VAL A 102 -8.42 -9.96 -5.96
N LEU A 103 -9.67 -9.50 -5.90
CA LEU A 103 -9.99 -8.10 -6.10
C LEU A 103 -9.77 -7.35 -4.79
N LEU A 104 -8.94 -6.31 -4.85
CA LEU A 104 -8.73 -5.43 -3.72
C LEU A 104 -9.74 -4.27 -3.75
N SER A 105 -10.14 -3.83 -2.56
CA SER A 105 -10.88 -2.58 -2.36
C SER A 105 -10.17 -1.68 -1.37
N LEU A 106 -10.50 -0.39 -1.38
CA LEU A 106 -10.06 0.52 -0.34
C LEU A 106 -10.66 0.09 1.01
N ASP A 107 -9.87 0.20 2.08
CA ASP A 107 -10.35 -0.07 3.43
C ASP A 107 -10.93 1.20 4.06
N PHE A 108 -12.25 1.37 3.97
CA PHE A 108 -12.94 2.57 4.45
C PHE A 108 -12.90 2.72 5.98
N ASP A 109 -12.64 1.64 6.73
CA ASP A 109 -12.52 1.70 8.20
C ASP A 109 -11.18 2.30 8.63
N ARG A 110 -10.24 2.45 7.70
CA ARG A 110 -8.87 2.91 7.93
C ARG A 110 -8.50 4.14 7.11
N LEU A 111 -9.47 4.95 6.70
CA LEU A 111 -9.20 6.17 5.93
C LEU A 111 -8.30 7.18 6.67
N ASP A 112 -8.29 7.16 8.01
CA ASP A 112 -7.39 8.01 8.79
C ASP A 112 -5.91 7.60 8.63
N ASP A 113 -5.64 6.34 8.26
CA ASP A 113 -4.29 5.84 7.92
C ASP A 113 -3.93 6.10 6.45
N LEU A 114 -4.90 6.50 5.60
CA LEU A 114 -4.70 6.63 4.16
C LEU A 114 -3.80 7.82 3.85
N THR A 115 -2.62 7.52 3.32
CA THR A 115 -1.63 8.51 2.91
C THR A 115 -0.90 8.06 1.65
N GLU A 116 -0.16 8.98 1.02
CA GLU A 116 0.78 8.60 -0.04
C GLU A 116 1.72 7.51 0.48
N ALA A 117 2.02 6.51 -0.35
CA ALA A 117 2.90 5.38 -0.02
C ALA A 117 2.41 4.47 1.13
N TRP A 118 1.16 4.65 1.59
CA TRP A 118 0.50 3.78 2.55
C TRP A 118 -1.02 3.81 2.35
N ILE A 119 -1.51 2.88 1.53
CA ILE A 119 -2.93 2.82 1.15
C ILE A 119 -3.57 1.59 1.79
N PRO A 120 -4.41 1.75 2.81
CA PRO A 120 -5.17 0.64 3.41
C PRO A 120 -6.13 0.02 2.40
N VAL A 121 -6.06 -1.30 2.26
CA VAL A 121 -6.91 -2.07 1.33
C VAL A 121 -7.46 -3.32 2.00
N ARG A 122 -8.52 -3.88 1.41
CA ARG A 122 -9.08 -5.18 1.78
C ARG A 122 -8.90 -6.18 0.66
N ALA A 123 -8.47 -7.38 1.02
CA ALA A 123 -8.43 -8.58 0.19
C ALA A 123 -9.51 -9.55 0.72
N GLY A 124 -10.74 -9.39 0.25
CA GLY A 124 -11.90 -10.00 0.92
C GLY A 124 -12.07 -9.42 2.33
N ASP A 125 -12.13 -10.26 3.36
CA ASP A 125 -12.25 -9.81 4.75
C ASP A 125 -10.91 -9.43 5.40
N GLN A 126 -9.79 -9.71 4.73
CA GLN A 126 -8.46 -9.46 5.26
C GLN A 126 -7.99 -8.04 4.96
N ALA A 127 -7.61 -7.30 6.01
CA ALA A 127 -6.94 -6.02 5.86
C ALA A 127 -5.51 -6.20 5.34
N ALA A 128 -5.05 -5.29 4.49
CA ALA A 128 -3.70 -5.23 3.96
C ALA A 128 -3.33 -3.76 3.64
N VAL A 129 -2.10 -3.51 3.20
CA VAL A 129 -1.65 -2.16 2.84
C VAL A 129 -0.86 -2.19 1.54
N LEU A 130 -1.26 -1.38 0.56
CA LEU A 130 -0.40 -1.10 -0.58
C LEU A 130 0.66 -0.08 -0.20
N VAL A 131 1.90 -0.36 -0.61
CA VAL A 131 3.07 0.48 -0.37
C VAL A 131 3.84 0.67 -1.67
N PHE A 132 4.41 1.85 -1.84
CA PHE A 132 5.33 2.22 -2.91
C PHE A 132 6.34 3.23 -2.34
N ALA A 133 7.37 3.58 -3.11
CA ALA A 133 8.34 4.57 -2.66
C ALA A 133 7.66 5.95 -2.53
N ASN A 134 7.83 6.59 -1.38
CA ASN A 134 7.33 7.96 -1.15
C ASN A 134 8.01 8.94 -2.11
N SER A 135 7.24 9.84 -2.71
CA SER A 135 7.82 11.01 -3.37
C SER A 135 8.41 11.95 -2.31
N ALA A 136 9.60 12.49 -2.57
CA ALA A 136 10.26 13.47 -1.72
C ALA A 136 9.95 14.89 -2.18
#